data_AF-A0A2T3HTF0-F1
#
_entry.id   AF-A0A2T3HTF0-F1
#
_cell.length_a   1.000
_cell.length_b   1.000
_cell.length_c   1.000
_cell.angle_alpha   90.00
_cell.angle_beta   90.00
_cell.angle_gamma   90.00
#
_symmetry.space_group_name_H-M   'P 1'
#
loop_
_entity.id
_entity.type
_entity.pdbx_description
1 polymer ?
#
loop_
_entity_poly.entity_id
_entity_poly.type
_entity_poly.pdbx_seq_one_letter_code
_entity_poly.pdbx_strand_id
1 'polypeptide(L)'
;MMLLVAATVSTTFSVSAAQISAISTAECQAMTKAGVMAAAAPVPCQRLKKVTFNYRDFTGKAHANGQLVVMDAVAPYVGKIFDALYQQGFPIHKAVPIEIYGGNDTRSMTANNTSAFNYRPVAGTGNLSLHAYGAAIDINPLQNPFVTFSGDGNAKFSPTQGTRYANRASYRFSKPDSRGMAEVVIDIFARNGFQYWGGFWDSPIDYQHFQLTKDMALTMSKMTPAQAALFFKRYVAWYESCSKMYPTAYSHYKFNDYTEYLKSKLSVKSLNKAYSADPKRVMSAINLQPVRSAICVKR
;
A
#
# COMPACT_ATOMS: atom_id res chain seq x y z
N MET A 1 52.57 -9.50 -19.44
CA MET A 1 51.90 -8.19 -19.26
C MET A 1 50.40 -8.48 -19.21
N MET A 2 49.81 -8.50 -18.01
CA MET A 2 48.43 -8.94 -17.78
C MET A 2 47.55 -7.69 -17.68
N LEU A 3 46.69 -7.45 -18.67
CA LEU A 3 45.77 -6.31 -18.69
C LEU A 3 44.64 -6.56 -17.67
N LEU A 4 44.56 -5.71 -16.64
CA LEU A 4 43.35 -5.59 -15.83
C LEU A 4 42.30 -4.79 -16.60
N VAL A 5 41.17 -5.42 -16.92
CA VAL A 5 39.96 -4.72 -17.36
C VAL A 5 39.17 -4.35 -16.11
N ALA A 6 39.15 -3.06 -15.77
CA ALA A 6 38.31 -2.54 -14.70
C ALA A 6 36.87 -2.39 -15.21
N ALA A 7 35.97 -3.26 -14.74
CA ALA A 7 34.54 -3.11 -14.99
C ALA A 7 33.97 -2.03 -14.05
N THR A 8 33.61 -0.87 -14.60
CA THR A 8 32.89 0.18 -13.88
C THR A 8 31.42 -0.22 -13.73
N VAL A 9 31.00 -0.54 -12.50
CA VAL A 9 29.58 -0.74 -12.17
C VAL A 9 28.92 0.64 -12.04
N SER A 10 28.22 1.07 -13.08
CA SER A 10 27.37 2.27 -13.02
C SER A 10 26.09 1.96 -12.25
N THR A 11 26.00 2.40 -10.99
CA THR A 11 24.76 2.35 -10.22
C THR A 11 23.81 3.46 -10.72
N THR A 12 22.89 3.12 -11.63
CA THR A 12 21.79 4.02 -11.98
C THR A 12 20.83 4.11 -10.80
N PHE A 13 20.83 5.23 -10.09
CA PHE A 13 19.75 5.54 -9.16
C PHE A 13 18.51 5.87 -9.97
N SER A 14 17.52 4.97 -10.02
CA SER A 14 16.22 5.26 -10.60
C SER A 14 15.56 6.38 -9.80
N VAL A 15 15.60 7.60 -10.32
CA VAL A 15 14.80 8.72 -9.82
C VAL A 15 13.35 8.38 -10.13
N SER A 16 12.49 8.43 -9.11
CA SER A 16 11.05 8.22 -9.30
C SER A 16 10.50 9.30 -10.23
N ALA A 17 9.74 8.90 -11.25
CA ALA A 17 9.07 9.84 -12.16
C ALA A 17 7.83 10.46 -11.50
N ALA A 18 7.31 9.82 -10.45
CA ALA A 18 6.22 10.35 -9.65
C ALA A 18 6.62 11.65 -8.93
N GLN A 19 5.71 12.63 -8.97
CA GLN A 19 5.84 13.89 -8.27
C GLN A 19 5.08 13.84 -6.95
N ILE A 20 5.70 14.33 -5.88
CA ILE A 20 5.12 14.34 -4.54
C ILE A 20 4.99 15.79 -4.09
N SER A 21 3.75 16.23 -3.85
CA SER A 21 3.45 17.59 -3.39
C SER A 21 2.77 17.58 -2.03
N ALA A 22 2.93 18.67 -1.28
CA ALA A 22 2.09 18.93 -0.12
C ALA A 22 0.63 19.10 -0.55
N ILE A 23 -0.30 18.74 0.34
CA ILE A 23 -1.70 19.13 0.21
C ILE A 23 -1.80 20.61 0.59
N SER A 24 -2.25 21.45 -0.35
CA SER A 24 -2.49 22.86 -0.11
C SER A 24 -3.69 23.08 0.80
N THR A 25 -3.81 24.29 1.37
CA THR A 25 -4.98 24.67 2.17
C THR A 25 -6.29 24.51 1.40
N ALA A 26 -6.30 24.91 0.12
CA ALA A 26 -7.48 24.79 -0.74
C ALA A 26 -7.86 23.32 -1.00
N GLU A 27 -6.88 22.45 -1.27
CA GLU A 27 -7.13 21.02 -1.43
C GLU A 27 -7.65 20.38 -0.13
N CYS A 28 -7.07 20.71 1.02
CA CYS A 28 -7.54 20.21 2.31
C CYS A 28 -8.99 20.66 2.61
N GLN A 29 -9.35 21.90 2.27
CA GLN A 29 -10.73 22.40 2.37
C GLN A 29 -11.67 21.65 1.43
N ALA A 30 -11.24 21.37 0.19
CA ALA A 30 -12.02 20.59 -0.76
C ALA A 30 -12.24 19.15 -0.27
N MET A 31 -11.20 18.48 0.22
CA MET A 31 -11.30 17.15 0.84
C MET A 31 -12.28 17.14 2.02
N THR A 32 -12.23 18.18 2.87
CA THR A 32 -13.14 18.32 4.02
C THR A 32 -14.59 18.53 3.59
N LYS A 33 -14.82 19.41 2.61
CA LYS A 33 -16.15 19.67 2.04
C LYS A 33 -16.75 18.43 1.38
N ALA A 34 -15.90 17.59 0.78
CA ALA A 34 -16.30 16.34 0.15
C ALA A 34 -16.44 15.16 1.14
N GLY A 35 -16.22 15.37 2.44
CA GLY A 35 -16.30 14.31 3.45
C GLY A 35 -15.14 13.29 3.42
N VAL A 36 -14.08 13.58 2.67
CA VAL A 36 -12.86 12.75 2.57
C VAL A 36 -11.94 12.95 3.77
N MET A 37 -12.08 14.09 4.43
CA MET A 37 -11.24 14.53 5.56
C MET A 37 -12.12 15.14 6.64
N ALA A 38 -11.69 15.02 7.90
CA ALA A 38 -12.30 15.71 9.02
C ALA A 38 -11.24 16.07 10.07
N ALA A 39 -11.57 16.99 10.98
CA ALA A 39 -10.70 17.33 12.10
C ALA A 39 -10.38 16.12 13.01
N ALA A 40 -11.28 15.14 13.08
CA ALA A 40 -11.10 13.89 13.82
C ALA A 40 -10.24 12.84 13.09
N ALA A 41 -9.79 13.11 11.86
CA ALA A 41 -8.94 12.19 11.12
C ALA A 41 -7.63 11.94 11.89
N PRO A 42 -7.16 10.68 11.95
CA PRO A 42 -5.97 10.32 12.73
C PRO A 42 -4.68 10.90 12.13
N VAL A 43 -4.72 11.33 10.87
CA VAL A 43 -3.59 11.91 10.13
C VAL A 43 -4.06 13.26 9.58
N PRO A 44 -3.50 14.39 10.05
CA PRO A 44 -3.91 15.72 9.59
C PRO A 44 -3.45 15.98 8.14
N CYS A 45 -4.08 16.92 7.43
CA CYS A 45 -3.76 17.23 6.02
C CYS A 45 -2.27 17.52 5.78
N GLN A 46 -1.58 18.16 6.73
CA GLN A 46 -0.15 18.49 6.64
C GLN A 46 0.75 17.23 6.61
N ARG A 47 0.24 16.11 7.14
CA ARG A 47 0.86 14.79 7.13
C ARG A 47 0.41 13.94 5.95
N LEU A 48 -0.43 14.48 5.06
CA LEU A 48 -0.79 13.87 3.79
C LEU A 48 0.03 14.50 2.65
N LYS A 49 0.25 13.71 1.60
CA LYS A 49 0.88 14.14 0.36
C LYS A 49 0.08 13.64 -0.83
N LYS A 50 0.05 14.44 -1.88
CA LYS A 50 -0.47 14.04 -3.19
C LYS A 50 0.70 13.46 -3.99
N VAL A 51 0.55 12.23 -4.45
CA VAL A 51 1.48 11.55 -5.36
C VAL A 51 0.84 11.58 -6.74
N THR A 52 1.51 12.25 -7.68
CA THR A 52 1.10 12.30 -9.09
C THR A 52 2.05 11.42 -9.91
N PHE A 53 1.52 10.51 -10.72
CA PHE A 53 2.31 9.50 -11.43
C PHE A 53 1.76 9.19 -12.81
N ASN A 54 2.61 8.60 -13.63
CA ASN A 54 2.22 8.08 -14.94
C ASN A 54 1.59 6.69 -14.79
N TYR A 55 0.57 6.38 -15.60
CA TYR A 55 0.02 5.03 -15.71
C TYR A 55 -0.34 4.71 -17.16
N ARG A 56 -0.49 3.42 -17.46
CA ARG A 56 -1.04 2.95 -18.73
C ARG A 56 -2.45 2.46 -18.50
N ASP A 57 -3.39 2.80 -19.37
CA ASP A 57 -4.73 2.23 -19.29
C ASP A 57 -4.82 0.83 -19.91
N PHE A 58 -6.02 0.25 -19.90
CA PHE A 58 -6.27 -1.08 -20.48
C PHE A 58 -6.03 -1.16 -22.00
N THR A 59 -6.03 -0.03 -22.71
CA THR A 59 -5.63 0.06 -24.13
C THR A 59 -4.13 0.22 -24.32
N GLY A 60 -3.37 0.43 -23.24
CA GLY A 60 -1.93 0.67 -23.25
C GLY A 60 -1.55 2.15 -23.39
N LYS A 61 -2.53 3.05 -23.53
CA LYS A 61 -2.32 4.50 -23.63
C LYS A 61 -1.74 5.03 -22.33
N ALA A 62 -0.69 5.84 -22.44
CA ALA A 62 -0.06 6.51 -21.31
C ALA A 62 -0.86 7.73 -20.86
N HIS A 63 -0.93 7.90 -19.54
CA HIS A 63 -1.56 9.03 -18.85
C HIS A 63 -0.58 9.57 -17.81
N ALA A 64 -0.57 10.88 -17.60
CA ALA A 64 0.31 11.57 -16.64
C ALA A 64 -0.45 12.23 -15.48
N ASN A 65 -1.74 11.91 -15.34
CA ASN A 65 -2.65 12.52 -14.38
C ASN A 65 -3.10 11.55 -13.28
N GLY A 66 -2.41 10.42 -13.10
CA GLY A 66 -2.70 9.49 -12.01
C GLY A 66 -2.38 10.17 -10.68
N GLN A 67 -3.32 10.16 -9.73
CA GLN A 67 -3.20 10.88 -8.46
C GLN A 67 -3.73 10.04 -7.30
N LEU A 68 -2.93 9.98 -6.22
CA LEU A 68 -3.33 9.42 -4.93
C LEU A 68 -2.93 10.36 -3.79
N VAL A 69 -3.72 10.38 -2.73
CA VAL A 69 -3.38 11.05 -1.47
C VAL A 69 -3.04 9.98 -0.43
N VAL A 70 -1.88 10.10 0.23
CA VAL A 70 -1.35 9.13 1.19
C VAL A 70 -0.59 9.81 2.32
N MET A 71 -0.25 9.08 3.39
CA MET A 71 0.61 9.59 4.46
C MET A 71 1.99 9.97 3.92
N ASP A 72 2.56 11.06 4.43
CA ASP A 72 3.86 11.59 4.01
C ASP A 72 5.00 10.56 4.04
N ALA A 73 5.05 9.71 5.07
CA ALA A 73 6.06 8.68 5.24
C ALA A 73 6.05 7.62 4.12
N VAL A 74 4.87 7.33 3.54
CA VAL A 74 4.72 6.29 2.51
C VAL A 74 4.78 6.86 1.09
N ALA A 75 4.55 8.16 0.91
CA ALA A 75 4.45 8.81 -0.39
C ALA A 75 5.61 8.50 -1.38
N PRO A 76 6.89 8.49 -0.97
CA PRO A 76 8.00 8.12 -1.87
C PRO A 76 7.91 6.69 -2.40
N TYR A 77 7.39 5.76 -1.61
CA TYR A 77 7.28 4.35 -1.98
C TYR A 77 6.04 4.07 -2.80
N VAL A 78 4.96 4.84 -2.57
CA VAL A 78 3.80 4.85 -3.47
C VAL A 78 4.21 5.33 -4.86
N GLY A 79 5.02 6.39 -4.97
CA GLY A 79 5.58 6.81 -6.26
C GLY A 79 6.34 5.68 -6.97
N LYS A 80 7.21 4.96 -6.24
CA LYS A 80 7.94 3.80 -6.75
C LYS A 80 7.04 2.65 -7.20
N ILE A 81 5.94 2.38 -6.48
CA ILE A 81 4.95 1.37 -6.89
C ILE A 81 4.43 1.74 -8.28
N PHE A 82 3.89 2.95 -8.44
CA PHE A 82 3.26 3.33 -9.71
C PHE A 82 4.24 3.49 -10.86
N ASP A 83 5.48 3.91 -10.60
CA ASP A 83 6.54 3.88 -11.61
C ASP A 83 6.84 2.44 -12.08
N ALA A 84 6.93 1.48 -11.14
CA ALA A 84 7.14 0.08 -11.46
C ALA A 84 5.96 -0.51 -12.24
N LEU A 85 4.72 -0.18 -11.85
CA LEU A 85 3.52 -0.60 -12.57
C LEU A 85 3.50 -0.06 -14.01
N TYR A 86 3.87 1.21 -14.19
CA TYR A 86 3.98 1.84 -15.51
C TYR A 86 5.03 1.14 -16.39
N GLN A 87 6.20 0.82 -15.83
CA GLN A 87 7.28 0.11 -16.52
C GLN A 87 6.91 -1.33 -16.88
N GLN A 88 6.21 -2.05 -16.00
CA GLN A 88 5.69 -3.40 -16.28
C GLN A 88 4.55 -3.41 -17.30
N GLY A 89 3.94 -2.25 -17.58
CA GLY A 89 2.75 -2.18 -18.42
C GLY A 89 1.49 -2.71 -17.75
N PHE A 90 1.45 -2.73 -16.41
CA PHE A 90 0.26 -3.06 -15.66
C PHE A 90 -0.83 -2.01 -15.91
N PRO A 91 -2.02 -2.39 -16.42
CA PRO A 91 -3.03 -1.42 -16.75
C PRO A 91 -3.77 -0.93 -15.50
N ILE A 92 -3.94 0.38 -15.39
CA ILE A 92 -4.77 1.05 -14.39
C ILE A 92 -5.90 1.75 -15.14
N HIS A 93 -7.16 1.54 -14.74
CA HIS A 93 -8.29 2.16 -15.44
C HIS A 93 -8.27 3.69 -15.27
N LYS A 94 -8.10 4.14 -14.03
CA LYS A 94 -7.79 5.51 -13.63
C LYS A 94 -7.36 5.54 -12.17
N ALA A 95 -6.70 6.61 -11.77
CA ALA A 95 -6.39 6.91 -10.39
C ALA A 95 -6.61 8.40 -10.17
N VAL A 96 -7.71 8.75 -9.50
CA VAL A 96 -8.03 10.14 -9.13
C VAL A 96 -8.45 10.22 -7.66
N PRO A 97 -8.24 11.37 -7.00
CA PRO A 97 -8.63 11.55 -5.61
C PRO A 97 -10.14 11.36 -5.40
N ILE A 98 -10.52 10.80 -4.24
CA ILE A 98 -11.89 10.33 -3.99
C ILE A 98 -12.89 11.47 -3.77
N GLU A 99 -12.42 12.70 -3.54
CA GLU A 99 -13.26 13.90 -3.48
C GLU A 99 -14.00 14.17 -4.80
N ILE A 100 -13.51 13.68 -5.95
CA ILE A 100 -14.24 13.73 -7.23
C ILE A 100 -15.56 12.98 -7.15
N TYR A 101 -15.65 11.95 -6.29
CA TYR A 101 -16.86 11.17 -6.04
C TYR A 101 -17.61 11.64 -4.79
N GLY A 102 -17.26 12.80 -4.23
CA GLY A 102 -17.83 13.32 -2.98
C GLY A 102 -17.54 12.41 -1.78
N GLY A 103 -16.34 11.81 -1.74
CA GLY A 103 -15.93 10.89 -0.67
C GLY A 103 -16.65 9.53 -0.66
N ASN A 104 -17.55 9.30 -1.61
CA ASN A 104 -18.33 8.07 -1.68
C ASN A 104 -17.50 6.92 -2.29
N ASP A 105 -17.13 5.99 -1.42
CA ASP A 105 -16.33 4.80 -1.74
C ASP A 105 -16.99 3.93 -2.81
N THR A 106 -18.29 3.65 -2.68
CA THR A 106 -19.05 2.85 -3.66
C THR A 106 -19.05 3.48 -5.05
N ARG A 107 -19.20 4.81 -5.15
CA ARG A 107 -19.14 5.53 -6.44
C ARG A 107 -17.74 5.44 -7.04
N SER A 108 -16.69 5.59 -6.23
CA SER A 108 -15.30 5.43 -6.66
C SER A 108 -15.03 4.01 -7.18
N MET A 109 -15.45 2.98 -6.43
CA MET A 109 -15.31 1.57 -6.82
C MET A 109 -16.10 1.22 -8.09
N THR A 110 -17.37 1.65 -8.18
CA THR A 110 -18.21 1.44 -9.37
C THR A 110 -17.59 2.08 -10.61
N ALA A 111 -16.94 3.22 -10.43
CA ALA A 111 -16.23 3.90 -11.50
C ALA A 111 -14.87 3.25 -11.82
N ASN A 112 -14.49 2.15 -11.16
CA ASN A 112 -13.20 1.45 -11.29
C ASN A 112 -11.99 2.37 -11.02
N ASN A 113 -12.10 3.24 -10.02
CA ASN A 113 -11.03 4.14 -9.62
C ASN A 113 -10.04 3.47 -8.66
N THR A 114 -8.75 3.54 -8.97
CA THR A 114 -7.69 3.24 -8.01
C THR A 114 -7.61 4.38 -7.00
N SER A 115 -7.67 4.08 -5.70
CA SER A 115 -7.82 5.07 -4.63
C SER A 115 -6.92 4.77 -3.42
N ALA A 116 -6.77 5.76 -2.54
CA ALA A 116 -5.99 5.63 -1.31
C ALA A 116 -6.71 6.38 -0.17
N PHE A 117 -6.25 7.55 0.27
CA PHE A 117 -6.83 8.22 1.44
C PHE A 117 -8.35 8.48 1.33
N ASN A 118 -9.09 8.04 2.34
CA ASN A 118 -10.48 8.38 2.60
C ASN A 118 -10.76 8.22 4.09
N TYR A 119 -11.07 9.31 4.80
CA TYR A 119 -11.43 9.26 6.22
C TYR A 119 -12.82 8.64 6.40
N ARG A 120 -12.85 7.33 6.57
CA ARG A 120 -14.08 6.56 6.78
C ARG A 120 -13.87 5.33 7.68
N PRO A 121 -14.94 4.82 8.32
CA PRO A 121 -14.91 3.47 8.85
C PRO A 121 -14.77 2.41 7.76
N VAL A 122 -14.36 1.20 8.16
CA VAL A 122 -14.54 -0.01 7.36
C VAL A 122 -16.04 -0.26 7.24
N ALA A 123 -16.50 -0.62 6.03
CA ALA A 123 -17.91 -0.82 5.73
C ALA A 123 -18.56 -1.80 6.72
N GLY A 124 -19.70 -1.40 7.29
CA GLY A 124 -20.44 -2.21 8.27
C GLY A 124 -19.82 -2.27 9.68
N THR A 125 -18.79 -1.46 9.97
CA THR A 125 -18.15 -1.44 11.30
C THR A 125 -17.99 -0.01 11.84
N GLY A 126 -17.69 0.13 13.14
CA GLY A 126 -17.27 1.39 13.74
C GLY A 126 -15.75 1.63 13.72
N ASN A 127 -14.96 0.69 13.18
CA ASN A 127 -13.50 0.79 13.15
C ASN A 127 -13.04 1.59 11.94
N LEU A 128 -12.08 2.50 12.11
CA LEU A 128 -11.46 3.20 11.00
C LEU A 128 -10.75 2.23 10.04
N SER A 129 -10.95 2.47 8.75
CA SER A 129 -10.21 1.81 7.67
C SER A 129 -8.76 2.30 7.63
N LEU A 130 -7.82 1.50 7.10
CA LEU A 130 -6.45 1.98 6.87
C LEU A 130 -6.35 3.04 5.76
N HIS A 131 -7.39 3.18 4.93
CA HIS A 131 -7.55 4.35 4.06
C HIS A 131 -7.63 5.66 4.85
N ALA A 132 -8.20 5.65 6.06
CA ALA A 132 -8.29 6.83 6.93
C ALA A 132 -6.92 7.31 7.47
N TYR A 133 -5.88 6.47 7.34
CA TYR A 133 -4.51 6.78 7.73
C TYR A 133 -3.63 7.10 6.52
N GLY A 134 -4.16 7.02 5.29
CA GLY A 134 -3.33 7.13 4.07
C GLY A 134 -2.31 6.00 3.97
N ALA A 135 -2.67 4.82 4.50
CA ALA A 135 -1.81 3.64 4.65
C ALA A 135 -2.39 2.40 3.92
N ALA A 136 -3.32 2.63 2.99
CA ALA A 136 -3.91 1.61 2.13
C ALA A 136 -4.14 2.16 0.72
N ILE A 137 -4.13 1.25 -0.26
CA ILE A 137 -4.38 1.51 -1.67
C ILE A 137 -5.32 0.43 -2.19
N ASP A 138 -6.38 0.85 -2.88
CA ASP A 138 -7.26 -0.03 -3.64
C ASP A 138 -6.95 0.12 -5.13
N ILE A 139 -6.69 -0.99 -5.85
CA ILE A 139 -6.31 -0.96 -7.27
C ILE A 139 -7.33 -1.66 -8.17
N ASN A 140 -7.79 -0.96 -9.22
CA ASN A 140 -8.75 -1.46 -10.21
C ASN A 140 -9.91 -2.27 -9.61
N PRO A 141 -10.81 -1.65 -8.81
CA PRO A 141 -11.89 -2.35 -8.08
C PRO A 141 -12.73 -3.30 -8.95
N LEU A 142 -12.91 -3.00 -10.24
CA LEU A 142 -13.64 -3.87 -11.16
C LEU A 142 -12.92 -5.18 -11.44
N GLN A 143 -11.60 -5.14 -11.64
CA GLN A 143 -10.76 -6.34 -11.82
C GLN A 143 -10.52 -7.06 -10.49
N ASN A 144 -10.51 -6.31 -9.40
CA ASN A 144 -10.15 -6.77 -8.07
C ASN A 144 -11.28 -6.47 -7.07
N PRO A 145 -12.43 -7.16 -7.17
CA PRO A 145 -13.60 -6.83 -6.38
C PRO A 145 -13.41 -7.15 -4.89
N PHE A 146 -14.13 -6.41 -4.05
CA PHE A 146 -14.39 -6.78 -2.67
C PHE A 146 -15.51 -7.85 -2.63
N VAL A 147 -15.28 -8.95 -1.93
CA VAL A 147 -16.15 -10.12 -1.90
C VAL A 147 -16.57 -10.44 -0.47
N THR A 148 -17.88 -10.46 -0.24
CA THR A 148 -18.48 -10.93 1.03
C THR A 148 -19.25 -12.21 0.80
N PHE A 149 -19.45 -12.99 1.85
CA PHE A 149 -20.25 -14.21 1.82
C PHE A 149 -21.42 -14.07 2.80
N SER A 150 -22.64 -14.37 2.36
CA SER A 150 -23.78 -14.49 3.28
C SER A 150 -23.74 -15.82 4.04
N GLY A 151 -24.57 -15.94 5.08
CA GLY A 151 -24.61 -17.14 5.94
C GLY A 151 -25.02 -18.44 5.21
N ASP A 152 -25.61 -18.33 4.02
CA ASP A 152 -25.94 -19.42 3.10
C ASP A 152 -24.81 -19.75 2.11
N GLY A 153 -23.65 -19.09 2.21
CA GLY A 153 -22.48 -19.31 1.36
C GLY A 153 -22.49 -18.52 0.04
N ASN A 154 -23.52 -17.72 -0.24
CA ASN A 154 -23.57 -16.94 -1.48
C ASN A 154 -22.56 -15.77 -1.47
N ALA A 155 -21.74 -15.69 -2.52
CA ALA A 155 -20.77 -14.61 -2.70
C ALA A 155 -21.41 -13.34 -3.29
N LYS A 156 -21.11 -12.18 -2.70
CA LYS A 156 -21.50 -10.86 -3.20
C LYS A 156 -20.25 -10.07 -3.54
N PHE A 157 -20.21 -9.56 -4.78
CA PHE A 157 -19.09 -8.79 -5.32
C PHE A 157 -19.41 -7.30 -5.33
N SER A 158 -18.44 -6.49 -4.93
CA SER A 158 -18.48 -5.03 -5.02
C SER A 158 -17.24 -4.53 -5.76
N PRO A 159 -17.39 -3.84 -6.92
CA PRO A 159 -18.64 -3.62 -7.63
C PRO A 159 -19.22 -4.92 -8.22
N THR A 160 -20.54 -4.98 -8.41
CA THR A 160 -21.23 -6.20 -8.91
C THR A 160 -20.71 -6.68 -10.26
N GLN A 161 -20.29 -5.76 -11.14
CA GLN A 161 -19.70 -6.11 -12.43
C GLN A 161 -18.34 -6.85 -12.28
N GLY A 162 -17.73 -6.79 -11.09
CA GLY A 162 -16.50 -7.50 -10.75
C GLY A 162 -16.66 -9.02 -10.68
N THR A 163 -17.89 -9.54 -10.60
CA THR A 163 -18.17 -10.99 -10.66
C THR A 163 -17.54 -11.66 -11.89
N ARG A 164 -17.35 -10.95 -13.00
CA ARG A 164 -16.67 -11.48 -14.20
C ARG A 164 -15.19 -11.83 -13.98
N TYR A 165 -14.59 -11.34 -12.89
CA TYR A 165 -13.22 -11.62 -12.46
C TYR A 165 -13.18 -12.54 -11.23
N ALA A 166 -14.27 -13.26 -10.94
CA ALA A 166 -14.30 -14.24 -9.85
C ALA A 166 -13.31 -15.39 -10.07
N ASN A 167 -13.07 -15.81 -11.33
CA ASN A 167 -12.02 -16.77 -11.64
C ASN A 167 -10.65 -16.08 -11.58
N ARG A 168 -9.89 -16.38 -10.53
CA ARG A 168 -8.54 -15.81 -10.26
C ARG A 168 -7.40 -16.61 -10.88
N ALA A 169 -7.68 -17.67 -11.65
CA ALA A 169 -6.63 -18.49 -12.27
C ALA A 169 -5.79 -17.63 -13.23
N SER A 170 -4.46 -17.70 -13.08
CA SER A 170 -3.51 -17.00 -13.94
C SER A 170 -3.59 -17.49 -15.38
N TYR A 171 -3.67 -18.82 -15.57
CA TYR A 171 -3.89 -19.45 -16.85
C TYR A 171 -5.33 -19.96 -16.96
N ARG A 172 -5.97 -19.68 -18.09
CA ARG A 172 -7.30 -20.18 -18.44
C ARG A 172 -7.23 -20.75 -19.84
N PHE A 173 -7.45 -22.05 -19.97
CA PHE A 173 -7.33 -22.77 -21.24
C PHE A 173 -8.10 -22.06 -22.37
N SER A 174 -7.40 -21.76 -23.46
CA SER A 174 -7.94 -21.06 -24.64
C SER A 174 -8.59 -19.68 -24.36
N LYS A 175 -8.20 -19.01 -23.28
CA LYS A 175 -8.59 -17.63 -22.98
C LYS A 175 -7.37 -16.72 -22.91
N PRO A 176 -7.51 -15.43 -23.25
CA PRO A 176 -6.45 -14.47 -23.02
C PRO A 176 -6.21 -14.29 -21.52
N ASP A 177 -4.97 -13.92 -21.18
CA ASP A 177 -4.59 -13.58 -19.81
C ASP A 177 -5.45 -12.43 -19.28
N SER A 178 -5.90 -12.56 -18.04
CA SER A 178 -6.63 -11.51 -17.35
C SER A 178 -5.66 -10.37 -17.01
N ARG A 179 -5.92 -9.17 -17.52
CA ARG A 179 -5.11 -7.98 -17.25
C ARG A 179 -5.65 -7.20 -16.06
N GLY A 180 -4.77 -6.51 -15.33
CA GLY A 180 -5.15 -5.63 -14.21
C GLY A 180 -5.47 -6.35 -12.90
N MET A 181 -5.18 -7.65 -12.80
CA MET A 181 -5.38 -8.49 -11.62
C MET A 181 -4.30 -8.24 -10.58
N ALA A 182 -4.67 -8.01 -9.32
CA ALA A 182 -3.74 -7.64 -8.25
C ALA A 182 -2.65 -8.69 -7.95
N GLU A 183 -2.91 -9.96 -8.25
CA GLU A 183 -2.00 -11.09 -8.03
C GLU A 183 -0.63 -10.88 -8.68
N VAL A 184 -0.57 -10.22 -9.84
CA VAL A 184 0.68 -10.02 -10.59
C VAL A 184 1.53 -8.87 -10.06
N VAL A 185 1.03 -8.12 -9.08
CA VAL A 185 1.70 -6.92 -8.52
C VAL A 185 1.91 -7.00 -7.01
N ILE A 186 1.51 -8.09 -6.34
CA ILE A 186 1.64 -8.23 -4.88
C ILE A 186 3.08 -7.98 -4.43
N ASP A 187 4.05 -8.54 -5.15
CA ASP A 187 5.46 -8.40 -4.83
C ASP A 187 5.98 -6.95 -5.01
N ILE A 188 5.48 -6.20 -6.00
CA ILE A 188 5.79 -4.77 -6.17
C ILE A 188 5.29 -3.97 -4.97
N PHE A 189 4.06 -4.21 -4.53
CA PHE A 189 3.49 -3.57 -3.34
C PHE A 189 4.26 -3.95 -2.07
N ALA A 190 4.56 -5.24 -1.89
CA ALA A 190 5.24 -5.75 -0.70
C ALA A 190 6.67 -5.19 -0.53
N ARG A 191 7.46 -5.15 -1.61
CA ARG A 191 8.81 -4.53 -1.62
C ARG A 191 8.78 -3.04 -1.32
N ASN A 192 7.66 -2.38 -1.56
CA ASN A 192 7.46 -0.95 -1.27
C ASN A 192 6.67 -0.71 0.03
N GLY A 193 6.54 -1.73 0.88
CA GLY A 193 6.02 -1.60 2.24
C GLY A 193 4.51 -1.87 2.40
N PHE A 194 3.80 -2.15 1.32
CA PHE A 194 2.40 -2.58 1.35
C PHE A 194 2.33 -4.11 1.30
N GLN A 195 2.72 -4.74 2.40
CA GLN A 195 2.97 -6.19 2.49
C GLN A 195 1.71 -7.03 2.73
N TYR A 196 0.61 -6.40 3.13
CA TYR A 196 -0.65 -7.07 3.41
C TYR A 196 -1.62 -6.83 2.27
N TRP A 197 -2.04 -7.92 1.63
CA TRP A 197 -3.01 -7.90 0.55
C TRP A 197 -4.32 -8.55 1.00
N GLY A 198 -5.44 -7.87 0.76
CA GLY A 198 -6.77 -8.31 1.18
C GLY A 198 -7.28 -9.55 0.45
N GLY A 199 -6.65 -9.92 -0.68
CA GLY A 199 -6.93 -11.18 -1.37
C GLY A 199 -6.52 -12.45 -0.60
N PHE A 200 -5.74 -12.31 0.49
CA PHE A 200 -5.38 -13.42 1.38
C PHE A 200 -6.31 -13.58 2.60
N TRP A 201 -7.33 -12.75 2.75
CA TRP A 201 -8.29 -12.87 3.86
C TRP A 201 -9.33 -13.95 3.59
N ASP A 202 -9.92 -14.50 4.65
CA ASP A 202 -10.99 -15.51 4.51
C ASP A 202 -12.36 -14.87 4.24
N SER A 203 -12.70 -13.81 4.99
CA SER A 203 -13.94 -13.04 4.81
C SER A 203 -13.86 -11.68 5.52
N PRO A 204 -14.20 -10.57 4.84
CA PRO A 204 -14.35 -10.47 3.39
C PRO A 204 -13.02 -10.73 2.66
N ILE A 205 -13.07 -11.13 1.40
CA ILE A 205 -11.88 -11.15 0.52
C ILE A 205 -11.83 -9.81 -0.20
N ASP A 206 -10.73 -9.07 -0.09
CA ASP A 206 -10.61 -7.72 -0.66
C ASP A 206 -9.47 -7.64 -1.68
N TYR A 207 -9.75 -8.10 -2.92
CA TYR A 207 -8.69 -8.25 -3.94
C TYR A 207 -8.04 -6.93 -4.35
N GLN A 208 -8.74 -5.81 -4.23
CA GLN A 208 -8.21 -4.48 -4.58
C GLN A 208 -7.20 -3.99 -3.54
N HIS A 209 -7.28 -4.49 -2.32
CA HIS A 209 -6.77 -3.79 -1.14
C HIS A 209 -5.36 -4.18 -0.75
N PHE A 210 -4.46 -3.21 -0.72
CA PHE A 210 -3.10 -3.33 -0.22
C PHE A 210 -2.90 -2.38 0.96
N GLN A 211 -2.32 -2.87 2.05
CA GLN A 211 -2.15 -2.06 3.26
C GLN A 211 -0.87 -2.37 4.05
N LEU A 212 -0.57 -1.46 4.99
CA LEU A 212 0.35 -1.68 6.10
C LEU A 212 -0.35 -2.46 7.23
N THR A 213 0.36 -2.80 8.30
CA THR A 213 -0.33 -3.23 9.53
C THR A 213 -1.02 -2.06 10.22
N LYS A 214 -2.13 -2.35 10.90
CA LYS A 214 -2.85 -1.38 11.73
C LYS A 214 -1.96 -0.81 12.85
N ASP A 215 -1.13 -1.63 13.49
CA ASP A 215 -0.21 -1.18 14.54
C ASP A 215 0.82 -0.18 13.99
N MET A 216 1.34 -0.41 12.77
CA MET A 216 2.25 0.53 12.10
C MET A 216 1.56 1.85 11.75
N ALA A 217 0.38 1.80 11.12
CA ALA A 217 -0.37 3.00 10.74
C ALA A 217 -0.71 3.88 11.96
N LEU A 218 -1.17 3.26 13.05
CA LEU A 218 -1.43 3.93 14.33
C LEU A 218 -0.17 4.52 14.98
N THR A 219 0.95 3.81 14.87
CA THR A 219 2.23 4.29 15.42
C THR A 219 2.72 5.51 14.63
N MET A 220 2.72 5.43 13.29
CA MET A 220 3.19 6.52 12.43
C MET A 220 2.30 7.77 12.49
N SER A 221 1.00 7.62 12.77
CA SER A 221 0.09 8.76 12.95
C SER A 221 0.44 9.60 14.19
N LYS A 222 1.14 9.01 15.18
CA LYS A 222 1.62 9.69 16.40
C LYS A 222 3.07 10.16 16.33
N MET A 223 3.82 9.68 15.33
CA MET A 223 5.21 10.07 15.10
C MET A 223 5.29 11.44 14.42
N THR A 224 6.42 12.15 14.60
CA THR A 224 6.75 13.27 13.71
C THR A 224 6.98 12.79 12.28
N PRO A 225 6.90 13.66 11.26
CA PRO A 225 7.19 13.29 9.87
C PRO A 225 8.54 12.56 9.71
N ALA A 226 9.59 13.05 10.36
CA ALA A 226 10.93 12.46 10.27
C ALA A 226 11.01 11.06 10.90
N GLN A 227 10.37 10.87 12.05
CA GLN A 227 10.31 9.56 12.72
C GLN A 227 9.53 8.54 11.88
N ALA A 228 8.35 8.93 11.37
CA ALA A 228 7.53 8.05 10.53
C ALA A 228 8.24 7.67 9.24
N ALA A 229 8.90 8.63 8.58
CA ALA A 229 9.69 8.39 7.37
C ALA A 229 10.86 7.42 7.63
N LEU A 230 11.58 7.60 8.75
CA LEU A 230 12.65 6.67 9.13
C LEU A 230 12.10 5.27 9.44
N PHE A 231 11.00 5.19 10.19
CA PHE A 231 10.38 3.92 10.54
C PHE A 231 9.94 3.16 9.28
N PHE A 232 9.25 3.82 8.35
CA PHE A 232 8.83 3.21 7.09
C PHE A 232 10.02 2.81 6.20
N LYS A 233 11.08 3.63 6.16
CA LYS A 233 12.34 3.27 5.48
C LYS A 233 12.97 1.99 6.04
N ARG A 234 12.99 1.83 7.37
CA ARG A 234 13.49 0.60 8.02
C ARG A 234 12.60 -0.60 7.72
N TYR A 235 11.29 -0.39 7.69
CA TYR A 235 10.31 -1.42 7.34
C TYR A 235 10.52 -1.99 5.93
N VAL A 236 10.76 -1.11 4.95
CA VAL A 236 11.08 -1.52 3.57
C VAL A 236 12.44 -2.22 3.49
N ALA A 237 13.48 -1.64 4.11
CA ALA A 237 14.82 -2.25 4.11
C ALA A 237 14.86 -3.64 4.77
N TRP A 238 14.04 -3.86 5.81
CA TRP A 238 13.85 -5.18 6.43
C TRP A 238 13.35 -6.21 5.42
N TYR A 239 12.29 -5.86 4.67
CA TYR A 239 11.72 -6.75 3.65
C TYR A 239 12.75 -7.08 2.57
N GLU A 240 13.46 -6.08 2.04
CA GLU A 240 14.50 -6.30 1.02
C GLU A 240 15.63 -7.20 1.52
N SER A 241 16.07 -7.01 2.76
CA SER A 241 17.13 -7.83 3.36
C SER A 241 16.66 -9.27 3.62
N CYS A 242 15.49 -9.44 4.23
CA CYS A 242 14.98 -10.76 4.58
C CYS A 242 14.55 -11.57 3.35
N SER A 243 13.95 -10.94 2.33
CA SER A 243 13.55 -11.63 1.09
C SER A 243 14.73 -12.21 0.32
N LYS A 244 15.88 -11.51 0.28
CA LYS A 244 17.13 -12.04 -0.29
C LYS A 244 17.69 -13.23 0.48
N MET A 245 17.45 -13.25 1.79
CA MET A 245 17.99 -14.29 2.68
C MET A 245 17.12 -15.54 2.72
N TYR A 246 15.79 -15.38 2.56
CA TYR A 246 14.82 -16.46 2.61
C TYR A 246 13.86 -16.42 1.40
N PRO A 247 14.39 -16.54 0.16
CA PRO A 247 13.62 -16.32 -1.06
C PRO A 247 12.39 -17.23 -1.16
N THR A 248 12.52 -18.51 -0.80
CA THR A 248 11.40 -19.48 -0.82
C THR A 248 10.29 -19.15 0.17
N ALA A 249 10.63 -18.62 1.35
CA ALA A 249 9.61 -18.23 2.32
C ALA A 249 8.85 -16.99 1.85
N TYR A 250 9.56 -16.01 1.29
CA TYR A 250 8.99 -14.77 0.79
C TYR A 250 8.16 -14.97 -0.49
N SER A 251 8.54 -15.91 -1.38
CA SER A 251 7.72 -16.27 -2.54
C SER A 251 6.39 -16.92 -2.17
N HIS A 252 6.28 -17.47 -0.95
CA HIS A 252 5.05 -18.03 -0.40
C HIS A 252 4.38 -17.10 0.61
N TYR A 253 4.82 -15.84 0.73
CA TYR A 253 4.28 -14.86 1.68
C TYR A 253 4.35 -15.32 3.15
N LYS A 254 5.30 -16.22 3.49
CA LYS A 254 5.53 -16.76 4.85
C LYS A 254 6.62 -15.98 5.58
N PHE A 255 6.38 -14.70 5.86
CA PHE A 255 7.34 -13.83 6.53
C PHE A 255 6.73 -13.07 7.70
N ASN A 256 7.58 -12.60 8.61
CA ASN A 256 7.20 -11.60 9.59
C ASN A 256 7.70 -10.23 9.14
N ASP A 257 6.87 -9.21 9.34
CA ASP A 257 7.22 -7.84 9.02
C ASP A 257 8.19 -7.24 10.06
N TYR A 258 8.64 -6.01 9.80
CA TYR A 258 9.54 -5.31 10.71
C TYR A 258 8.86 -4.93 12.04
N THR A 259 7.53 -4.84 12.08
CA THR A 259 6.82 -4.55 13.33
C THR A 259 6.89 -5.72 14.30
N GLU A 260 6.80 -6.96 13.81
CA GLU A 260 7.03 -8.17 14.63
C GLU A 260 8.45 -8.22 15.20
N TYR A 261 9.45 -7.84 14.38
CA TYR A 261 10.83 -7.72 14.85
C TYR A 261 10.95 -6.73 16.02
N LEU A 262 10.41 -5.52 15.87
CA LEU A 262 10.46 -4.51 16.93
C LEU A 262 9.68 -4.92 18.17
N LYS A 263 8.50 -5.53 18.01
CA LYS A 263 7.69 -6.06 19.12
C LYS A 263 8.46 -7.10 19.91
N SER A 264 9.12 -8.04 19.23
CA SER A 264 10.00 -9.03 19.86
C SER A 264 11.18 -8.38 20.57
N LYS A 265 11.90 -7.45 19.92
CA LYS A 265 13.06 -6.76 20.51
C LYS A 265 12.73 -5.91 21.73
N LEU A 266 11.55 -5.29 21.74
CA LEU A 266 11.09 -4.44 22.83
C LEU A 266 10.30 -5.21 23.89
N SER A 267 10.00 -6.50 23.67
CA SER A 267 9.12 -7.31 24.51
C SER A 267 7.74 -6.66 24.72
N VAL A 268 7.13 -6.17 23.64
CA VAL A 268 5.82 -5.51 23.66
C VAL A 268 4.85 -6.17 22.68
N LYS A 269 3.54 -6.05 22.96
CA LYS A 269 2.47 -6.58 22.08
C LYS A 269 1.99 -5.58 21.02
N SER A 270 2.23 -4.28 21.22
CA SER A 270 1.82 -3.20 20.31
C SER A 270 2.86 -2.09 20.33
N LEU A 271 3.40 -1.76 19.17
CA LEU A 271 4.31 -0.63 18.99
C LEU A 271 3.58 0.69 19.22
N ASN A 272 2.31 0.80 18.85
CA ASN A 272 1.52 2.00 19.09
C ASN A 272 1.44 2.31 20.61
N LYS A 273 1.13 1.30 21.43
CA LYS A 273 1.10 1.47 22.89
C LYS A 273 2.50 1.76 23.44
N ALA A 274 3.51 1.04 22.97
CA ALA A 274 4.90 1.25 23.39
C ALA A 274 5.41 2.66 23.07
N TYR A 275 5.12 3.16 21.86
CA TYR A 275 5.52 4.49 21.41
C TYR A 275 4.80 5.59 22.21
N SER A 276 3.51 5.41 22.51
CA SER A 276 2.80 6.36 23.39
C SER A 276 3.34 6.40 24.81
N ALA A 277 3.87 5.28 25.33
CA ALA A 277 4.44 5.23 26.67
C ALA A 277 5.87 5.80 26.71
N ASP A 278 6.71 5.44 25.74
CA ASP A 278 8.11 5.88 25.65
C ASP A 278 8.58 5.99 24.18
N PRO A 279 8.38 7.16 23.54
CA PRO A 279 8.82 7.39 22.18
C PRO A 279 10.34 7.20 21.99
N LYS A 280 11.15 7.56 23.01
CA LYS A 280 12.61 7.49 22.92
C LYS A 280 13.06 6.04 22.84
N ARG A 281 12.51 5.15 23.66
CA ARG A 281 12.81 3.72 23.63
C ARG A 281 12.50 3.08 22.27
N VAL A 282 11.33 3.38 21.70
CA VAL A 282 10.95 2.85 20.38
C VAL A 282 11.85 3.41 19.28
N MET A 283 12.15 4.72 19.30
CA MET A 283 13.02 5.33 18.30
C MET A 283 14.47 4.84 18.39
N SER A 284 14.98 4.60 19.59
CA SER A 284 16.30 3.97 19.78
C SER A 284 16.37 2.61 19.10
N ALA A 285 15.33 1.78 19.21
CA ALA A 285 15.27 0.49 18.51
C ALA A 285 15.19 0.64 16.98
N ILE A 286 14.44 1.63 16.47
CA ILE A 286 14.32 1.91 15.02
C ILE A 286 15.64 2.45 14.42
N ASN A 287 16.40 3.22 15.21
CA ASN A 287 17.68 3.80 14.76
C ASN A 287 18.74 2.73 14.51
N LEU A 288 18.68 1.60 15.22
CA LEU A 288 19.57 0.47 15.01
C LEU A 288 19.30 -0.18 13.64
N GLN A 289 20.37 -0.48 12.91
CA GLN A 289 20.23 -1.25 11.67
C GLN A 289 19.74 -2.67 12.02
N PRO A 290 18.74 -3.21 11.32
CA PRO A 290 18.31 -4.57 11.55
C PRO A 290 19.44 -5.53 11.19
N VAL A 291 19.78 -6.42 12.12
CA VAL A 291 20.73 -7.51 11.87
C VAL A 291 19.99 -8.74 11.32
N ARG A 292 20.73 -9.62 10.65
CA ARG A 292 20.25 -10.95 10.22
C ARG A 292 19.51 -11.63 11.37
N SER A 293 18.27 -12.05 11.13
CA SER A 293 17.42 -12.62 12.18
C SER A 293 16.58 -13.78 11.65
N ALA A 294 16.46 -14.84 12.46
CA ALA A 294 15.57 -15.95 12.18
C ALA A 294 14.09 -15.53 12.20
N ILE A 295 13.77 -14.39 12.83
CA ILE A 295 12.40 -13.86 12.87
C ILE A 295 11.89 -13.41 11.50
N CYS A 296 12.74 -13.25 10.48
CA CYS A 296 12.30 -12.91 9.12
C CYS A 296 11.21 -13.87 8.58
N VAL A 297 11.26 -15.15 8.97
CA VAL A 297 10.35 -16.19 8.47
C VAL A 297 9.25 -16.47 9.48
N LYS A 298 8.01 -16.53 9.00
CA LYS A 298 6.88 -17.01 9.79
C LYS A 298 6.92 -18.53 9.77
N ARG A 299 7.21 -19.14 10.92
CA ARG A 299 7.22 -20.59 11.11
C ARG A 299 5.79 -21.13 11.14
#